data_AF-V9LJP2-F1
#
_entry.id   AF-V9LJP2-F1
#
_cell.length_a   1.000
_cell.length_b   1.000
_cell.length_c   1.000
_cell.angle_alpha   90.00
_cell.angle_beta   90.00
_cell.angle_gamma   90.00
#
_symmetry.space_group_name_H-M   'P 1'
#
loop_
_entity.id
_entity.type
_entity.pdbx_description
1 polymer ?
#
loop_
_entity_poly.entity_id
_entity_poly.type
_entity_poly.pdbx_seq_one_letter_code
_entity_poly.pdbx_strand_id
1 'polypeptide(L)'
;MLLCPLPSNGPKYKLVNVTWVRKEPYSHLVTFRQEGGSWNRTEGDERCELRGSAADGDITLTVSRLVTEDNGTYLCLVEAEKENKRLVIQREIRLQVQSSPGLAAIYILWLIPAVKCLFLLVMGIILVCNTRDRTRSQELQVKENI
;
A
#
# COMPACT_ATOMS: atom_id res chain seq x y z
N MET A 1 -8.11 5.32 -4.58
CA MET A 1 -9.50 5.65 -4.99
C MET A 1 -10.29 4.36 -5.08
N LEU A 2 -11.54 4.38 -4.63
CA LEU A 2 -12.47 3.26 -4.67
C LEU A 2 -13.58 3.59 -5.68
N LEU A 3 -13.61 2.84 -6.79
CA LEU A 3 -14.61 3.03 -7.84
C LEU A 3 -15.84 2.18 -7.53
N CYS A 4 -17.02 2.78 -7.49
CA CYS A 4 -18.28 2.04 -7.31
C CYS A 4 -18.91 1.73 -8.68
N PRO A 5 -18.98 0.46 -9.12
CA PRO A 5 -19.51 0.11 -10.43
C PRO A 5 -21.04 0.16 -10.45
N LEU A 6 -21.58 1.31 -10.86
CA LEU A 6 -23.02 1.49 -11.12
C LEU A 6 -23.42 0.89 -12.48
N PRO A 7 -24.65 0.36 -12.61
CA PRO A 7 -25.14 -0.13 -13.89
C PRO A 7 -25.30 1.01 -14.90
N SER A 8 -24.46 1.05 -15.93
CA SER A 8 -24.44 2.11 -16.96
C SER A 8 -25.65 2.10 -17.90
N ASN A 9 -26.20 0.92 -18.17
CA ASN A 9 -27.32 0.71 -19.10
C ASN A 9 -28.69 0.66 -18.37
N GLY A 10 -28.73 1.05 -17.09
CA GLY A 10 -29.94 1.05 -16.28
C GLY A 10 -30.80 2.30 -16.53
N PRO A 11 -32.08 2.26 -16.12
CA PRO A 11 -32.88 3.48 -16.06
C PRO A 11 -32.16 4.55 -15.22
N LYS A 12 -32.24 5.83 -15.61
CA LYS A 12 -31.65 6.93 -14.85
C LYS A 12 -32.25 6.97 -13.45
N TYR A 13 -31.47 6.58 -12.46
CA TYR A 13 -31.84 6.66 -11.06
C TYR A 13 -31.40 8.02 -10.50
N LYS A 14 -32.19 8.59 -9.58
CA LYS A 14 -31.72 9.71 -8.77
C LYS A 14 -31.00 9.16 -7.55
N LEU A 15 -29.70 9.38 -7.45
CA LEU A 15 -28.91 8.92 -6.31
C LEU A 15 -29.20 9.82 -5.10
N VAL A 16 -29.57 9.24 -3.96
CA VAL A 16 -29.95 9.98 -2.75
C VAL A 16 -28.83 9.97 -1.74
N ASN A 17 -28.36 8.77 -1.36
CA ASN A 17 -27.29 8.58 -0.38
C ASN A 17 -26.25 7.60 -0.93
N VAL A 18 -24.99 7.84 -0.58
CA VAL A 18 -23.88 6.93 -0.86
C VAL A 18 -23.15 6.67 0.45
N THR A 19 -23.15 5.41 0.89
CA THR A 19 -22.46 4.96 2.10
C THR A 19 -21.35 4.01 1.73
N TRP A 20 -20.17 4.25 2.28
CA TRP A 20 -19.03 3.36 2.18
C TRP A 20 -18.80 2.67 3.51
N VAL A 21 -18.56 1.36 3.45
CA VAL A 21 -18.26 0.55 4.63
C VAL A 21 -17.07 -0.35 4.33
N ARG A 22 -16.23 -0.59 5.34
CA ARG A 22 -15.28 -1.70 5.34
C ARG A 22 -16.06 -2.97 5.66
N LYS A 23 -15.83 -4.06 4.93
CA LYS A 23 -16.55 -5.32 5.12
C LYS A 23 -15.92 -6.18 6.21
N GLU A 24 -14.59 -6.16 6.34
CA GLU A 24 -13.84 -6.95 7.32
C GLU A 24 -12.82 -6.08 8.11
N PRO A 25 -13.04 -5.84 9.42
CA PRO A 25 -14.32 -6.01 10.11
C PRO A 25 -15.38 -5.06 9.53
N TYR A 26 -16.65 -5.40 9.71
CA TYR A 26 -17.74 -4.57 9.22
C TYR A 26 -17.75 -3.24 9.97
N SER A 27 -17.44 -2.15 9.28
CA SER A 27 -17.24 -0.84 9.90
C SER A 27 -17.69 0.26 8.95
N HIS A 28 -18.47 1.20 9.46
CA HIS A 28 -18.86 2.40 8.71
C HIS A 28 -17.64 3.26 8.43
N LEU A 29 -17.51 3.73 7.18
CA LEU A 29 -16.42 4.60 6.77
C LEU A 29 -16.91 6.03 6.59
N VAL A 30 -17.90 6.24 5.71
CA VAL A 30 -18.42 7.57 5.39
C VAL A 30 -19.77 7.49 4.69
N THR A 31 -20.63 8.49 4.94
CA THR A 31 -21.91 8.68 4.24
C THR A 31 -21.98 10.07 3.63
N PHE A 32 -22.45 10.12 2.39
CA PHE A 32 -22.75 11.35 1.66
C PHE A 32 -24.22 11.36 1.25
N ARG A 33 -24.82 12.56 1.31
CA ARG A 33 -26.19 12.83 0.87
C ARG A 33 -26.19 13.81 -0.28
N GLN A 34 -27.04 13.57 -1.26
CA GLN A 34 -27.26 14.51 -2.35
C GLN A 34 -28.18 15.64 -1.89
N GLU A 35 -27.67 16.87 -1.91
CA GLU A 35 -28.43 18.09 -1.61
C GLU A 35 -28.08 19.18 -2.63
N GLY A 36 -29.09 19.79 -3.27
CA GLY A 36 -28.87 20.87 -4.24
C GLY A 36 -28.03 20.50 -5.46
N GLY A 37 -27.91 19.19 -5.79
CA GLY A 37 -27.06 18.70 -6.88
C GLY A 37 -25.60 18.45 -6.49
N SER A 38 -25.22 18.74 -5.25
CA SER A 38 -23.91 18.44 -4.67
C SER A 38 -23.98 17.26 -3.70
N TRP A 39 -22.82 16.65 -3.44
CA TRP A 39 -22.64 15.67 -2.38
C TRP A 39 -22.19 16.38 -1.10
N ASN A 40 -22.98 16.25 -0.03
CA ASN A 40 -22.63 16.73 1.29
C ASN A 40 -22.28 15.52 2.17
N ARG A 41 -21.09 15.54 2.79
CA ARG A 41 -20.74 14.54 3.80
C ARG A 41 -21.64 14.74 5.01
N THR A 42 -22.33 13.70 5.43
CA THR A 42 -23.20 13.74 6.62
C THR A 42 -22.48 13.16 7.84
N GLU A 43 -21.68 12.12 7.64
CA GLU A 43 -21.02 11.38 8.72
C GLU A 43 -19.80 10.62 8.21
N GLY A 44 -18.80 10.40 9.07
CA GLY A 44 -17.68 9.48 8.85
C GLY A 44 -16.31 10.14 8.77
N ASP A 45 -15.34 9.40 8.25
CA ASP A 45 -13.91 9.75 8.25
C ASP A 45 -13.61 10.99 7.39
N GLU A 46 -12.88 11.94 7.97
CA GLU A 46 -12.46 13.18 7.30
C GLU A 46 -11.54 12.95 6.11
N ARG A 47 -10.81 11.82 6.09
CA ARG A 47 -9.93 11.42 4.99
C ARG A 47 -10.70 11.11 3.72
N CYS A 48 -12.01 10.89 3.79
CA CYS A 48 -12.82 10.34 2.71
C CYS A 48 -13.60 11.41 1.95
N GLU A 49 -13.33 11.62 0.66
CA GLU A 49 -14.01 12.60 -0.18
C GLU A 49 -14.64 11.91 -1.41
N LEU A 50 -15.86 12.31 -1.78
CA LEU A 50 -16.46 11.91 -3.04
C LEU A 50 -15.93 12.80 -4.17
N ARG A 51 -15.60 12.16 -5.29
CA ARG A 51 -15.16 12.85 -6.50
C ARG A 51 -16.35 13.12 -7.42
N GLY A 52 -16.42 14.33 -7.96
CA GLY A 52 -17.41 14.72 -8.97
C GLY A 52 -18.69 15.33 -8.39
N SER A 53 -19.63 15.69 -9.27
CA SER A 53 -20.95 16.17 -8.88
C SER A 53 -21.97 15.05 -8.89
N ALA A 54 -23.05 15.19 -8.13
CA ALA A 54 -24.12 14.22 -8.14
C ALA A 54 -24.87 14.16 -9.49
N ALA A 55 -24.72 15.20 -10.33
CA ALA A 55 -25.24 15.21 -11.70
C ALA A 55 -24.44 14.31 -12.66
N ASP A 56 -23.14 14.13 -12.40
CA ASP A 56 -22.26 13.28 -13.21
C ASP A 56 -22.46 11.79 -12.92
N GLY A 57 -23.13 11.46 -11.80
CA GLY A 57 -23.28 10.10 -11.32
C GLY A 57 -21.96 9.46 -10.86
N ASP A 58 -20.88 10.22 -10.81
CA ASP A 58 -19.61 9.79 -10.24
C ASP A 58 -19.75 9.77 -8.71
N ILE A 59 -19.51 8.58 -8.15
CA ILE A 59 -19.56 8.31 -6.71
C ILE A 59 -18.26 7.67 -6.24
N THR A 60 -17.17 7.94 -6.97
CA THR A 60 -15.83 7.46 -6.64
C THR A 60 -15.35 8.05 -5.32
N LEU A 61 -14.94 7.19 -4.40
CA LEU A 61 -14.39 7.62 -3.13
C LEU A 61 -12.87 7.79 -3.21
N THR A 62 -12.39 8.94 -2.77
CA THR A 62 -10.98 9.21 -2.53
C THR A 62 -10.71 9.14 -1.04
N VAL A 63 -9.76 8.28 -0.64
CA VAL A 63 -9.29 8.18 0.74
C VAL A 63 -7.90 8.81 0.80
N SER A 64 -7.75 9.82 1.63
CA SER A 64 -6.52 10.58 1.81
C SER A 64 -5.50 9.77 2.62
N ARG A 65 -4.22 9.85 2.23
CA ARG A 65 -3.09 9.19 2.92
C ARG A 65 -3.34 7.69 3.10
N LEU A 66 -3.46 6.97 1.99
CA LEU A 66 -3.61 5.52 2.00
C LEU A 66 -2.39 4.85 2.65
N VAL A 67 -2.65 3.94 3.58
CA VAL A 67 -1.64 3.11 4.26
C VAL A 67 -1.95 1.62 4.07
N THR A 68 -1.00 0.75 4.40
CA THR A 68 -1.14 -0.70 4.25
C THR A 68 -2.28 -1.29 5.07
N GLU A 69 -2.67 -0.63 6.17
CA GLU A 69 -3.75 -1.04 7.07
C GLU A 69 -5.15 -0.78 6.46
N ASP A 70 -5.22 0.12 5.48
CA ASP A 70 -6.44 0.38 4.69
C ASP A 70 -6.71 -0.76 3.68
N ASN A 71 -5.82 -1.74 3.56
CA ASN A 71 -6.07 -2.91 2.72
C ASN A 71 -7.32 -3.66 3.17
N GLY A 72 -8.13 -4.09 2.21
CA GLY A 72 -9.29 -4.92 2.49
C GLY A 72 -10.41 -4.77 1.49
N THR A 73 -11.56 -5.29 1.88
CA THR A 73 -12.78 -5.26 1.11
C THR A 73 -13.68 -4.14 1.62
N TYR A 74 -14.19 -3.34 0.69
CA TYR A 74 -15.13 -2.26 0.94
C TYR A 74 -16.43 -2.53 0.21
N LEU A 75 -17.54 -2.07 0.79
CA LEU A 75 -18.83 -2.04 0.13
C LEU A 75 -19.23 -0.59 -0.13
N CYS A 76 -19.75 -0.36 -1.33
CA CYS A 76 -20.46 0.85 -1.71
C CYS A 76 -21.96 0.55 -1.68
N LEU A 77 -22.70 1.28 -0.87
CA LEU A 77 -24.15 1.18 -0.68
C LEU A 77 -24.78 2.46 -1.22
N VAL A 78 -25.54 2.34 -2.30
CA VAL A 78 -26.13 3.49 -3.00
C VAL A 78 -27.63 3.42 -2.90
N GLU A 79 -28.22 4.34 -2.15
CA GLU A 79 -29.66 4.53 -2.12
C GLU A 79 -30.05 5.38 -3.32
N ALA A 80 -30.98 4.88 -4.13
CA ALA A 80 -31.46 5.60 -5.30
C ALA A 80 -32.99 5.55 -5.38
N GLU A 81 -33.55 6.55 -6.03
CA GLU A 81 -34.98 6.68 -6.26
C GLU A 81 -35.29 6.62 -7.76
N LYS A 82 -36.33 5.86 -8.11
CA LYS A 82 -36.90 5.78 -9.45
C LYS A 82 -38.40 5.57 -9.37
N GLU A 83 -39.19 6.41 -10.04
CA GLU A 83 -40.66 6.25 -10.12
C GLU A 83 -41.31 6.06 -8.73
N ASN A 84 -40.89 6.87 -7.74
CA ASN A 84 -41.31 6.78 -6.33
C ASN A 84 -40.94 5.46 -5.61
N LYS A 85 -40.09 4.61 -6.20
CA LYS A 85 -39.52 3.44 -5.55
C LYS A 85 -38.11 3.73 -5.09
N ARG A 86 -37.80 3.31 -3.86
CA ARG A 86 -36.44 3.31 -3.32
C ARG A 86 -35.78 1.97 -3.59
N LEU A 87 -34.52 2.01 -3.98
CA LEU A 87 -33.69 0.84 -4.19
C LEU A 87 -32.32 1.09 -3.60
N VAL A 88 -31.67 0.01 -3.18
CA VAL A 88 -30.31 0.04 -2.65
C VAL A 88 -29.43 -0.82 -3.55
N ILE A 89 -28.41 -0.21 -4.13
CA ILE A 89 -27.40 -0.90 -4.94
C ILE A 89 -26.19 -1.13 -4.05
N GLN A 90 -25.80 -2.39 -3.88
CA GLN A 90 -24.59 -2.78 -3.17
C GLN A 90 -23.53 -3.31 -4.15
N ARG A 91 -22.29 -2.84 -3.99
CA ARG A 91 -21.12 -3.31 -4.74
C ARG A 91 -19.93 -3.52 -3.83
N GLU A 92 -19.15 -4.55 -4.13
CA GLU A 92 -17.92 -4.90 -3.42
C GLU A 92 -16.70 -4.42 -4.19
N ILE A 93 -15.74 -3.82 -3.50
CA ILE A 93 -14.49 -3.29 -4.04
C ILE A 93 -13.34 -3.81 -3.18
N ARG A 94 -12.27 -4.32 -3.79
CA ARG A 94 -11.04 -4.69 -3.08
C ARG A 94 -10.00 -3.59 -3.22
N LEU A 95 -9.46 -3.13 -2.09
CA LEU A 95 -8.38 -2.15 -2.03
C LEU A 95 -7.07 -2.84 -1.67
N GLN A 96 -6.05 -2.62 -2.50
CA GLN A 96 -4.68 -3.03 -2.25
C GLN A 96 -3.73 -1.85 -2.42
N VAL A 97 -3.13 -1.45 -1.31
CA VAL A 97 -2.09 -0.44 -1.19
C VAL A 97 -0.75 -1.17 -1.28
N GLN A 98 0.00 -0.88 -2.33
CA GLN A 98 1.37 -1.36 -2.46
C GLN A 98 2.30 -0.45 -1.67
N SER A 99 2.98 -1.01 -0.67
CA SER A 99 4.14 -0.35 -0.06
C SER A 99 5.28 -0.38 -1.07
N SER A 100 5.73 0.79 -1.55
CA SER A 100 7.00 0.86 -2.26
C SER A 100 8.13 0.46 -1.30
N PRO A 101 9.09 -0.38 -1.73
CA PRO A 101 10.24 -0.70 -0.88
C PRO A 101 10.99 0.60 -0.59
N GLY A 102 11.01 0.99 0.69
CA GLY A 102 11.70 2.19 1.12
C GLY A 102 13.18 2.12 0.77
N LEU A 103 13.83 3.28 0.60
CA LEU A 103 15.26 3.38 0.27
C LEU A 103 16.17 2.56 1.23
N ALA A 104 15.69 2.30 2.45
CA ALA A 104 16.34 1.40 3.41
C ALA A 104 16.53 -0.03 2.88
N ALA A 105 15.54 -0.59 2.18
CA ALA A 105 15.62 -1.93 1.60
C ALA A 105 16.69 -2.00 0.50
N ILE A 106 16.84 -0.92 -0.28
CA ILE A 106 17.90 -0.80 -1.29
C ILE A 106 19.27 -0.74 -0.61
N TYR A 107 19.40 0.05 0.45
CA TYR A 107 20.67 0.18 1.16
C TYR A 107 21.11 -1.13 1.83
N ILE A 108 20.17 -1.88 2.42
CA ILE A 108 20.42 -3.20 3.01
C ILE A 108 20.92 -4.20 1.95
N LEU A 109 20.37 -4.16 0.73
CA LEU A 109 20.78 -5.05 -0.35
C LEU A 109 22.22 -4.78 -0.84
N TRP A 110 22.71 -3.55 -0.72
CA TRP A 110 24.09 -3.17 -1.10
C TRP A 110 25.10 -3.29 0.05
N LEU A 111 24.67 -3.10 1.30
CA LEU A 111 25.54 -3.24 2.47
C LEU A 111 26.03 -4.68 2.66
N ILE A 112 25.16 -5.68 2.43
CA ILE A 112 25.51 -7.09 2.60
C ILE A 112 26.68 -7.52 1.70
N PRO A 113 26.67 -7.29 0.37
CA PRO A 113 27.81 -7.65 -0.48
C PRO A 113 29.06 -6.85 -0.15
N ALA A 114 28.95 -5.55 0.18
CA ALA A 114 30.10 -4.74 0.58
C ALA A 114 30.79 -5.29 1.85
N VAL A 115 30.00 -5.61 2.88
CA VAL A 115 30.51 -6.20 4.14
C VAL A 115 31.09 -7.59 3.90
N LYS A 116 30.46 -8.42 3.05
CA LYS A 116 30.98 -9.74 2.70
C LYS A 116 32.30 -9.65 1.93
N CYS A 117 32.42 -8.73 0.97
CA CYS A 117 33.66 -8.48 0.25
C CYS A 117 34.76 -8.03 1.21
N LEU A 118 34.48 -7.10 2.14
CA LEU A 118 35.45 -6.65 3.13
C LEU A 118 35.90 -7.80 4.03
N PHE A 119 34.98 -8.64 4.50
CA PHE A 119 35.31 -9.81 5.32
C PHE A 119 36.22 -10.79 4.57
N LEU A 120 35.94 -11.09 3.30
CA LEU A 120 36.78 -11.97 2.49
C LEU A 120 38.18 -11.39 2.25
N LEU A 121 38.28 -10.08 2.02
CA LEU A 121 39.56 -9.39 1.88
C LEU A 121 40.38 -9.46 3.17
N VAL A 122 39.77 -9.18 4.33
CA VAL A 122 40.44 -9.24 5.63
C VAL A 122 40.90 -10.67 5.94
N MET A 123 40.05 -11.67 5.71
CA MET A 123 40.43 -13.08 5.88
C MET A 123 41.57 -13.48 4.95
N GLY A 124 41.55 -13.03 3.69
CA GLY A 124 42.63 -13.25 2.74
C GLY A 124 43.96 -12.64 3.23
N ILE A 125 43.93 -11.40 3.73
CA ILE A 125 45.11 -10.73 4.30
C ILE A 125 45.64 -11.50 5.51
N ILE A 126 44.78 -11.92 6.45
CA ILE A 126 45.18 -12.68 7.64
C ILE A 126 45.85 -14.00 7.23
N LEU A 127 45.30 -14.73 6.26
CA LEU A 127 45.88 -15.98 5.76
C LEU A 127 47.24 -15.76 5.09
N VAL A 128 47.39 -14.70 4.28
CA VAL A 128 48.67 -14.34 3.65
C VAL A 128 49.70 -13.94 4.69
N CYS A 129 49.32 -13.11 5.67
CA CYS A 129 50.21 -12.72 6.77
C CYS A 129 50.68 -13.94 7.57
N ASN A 130 49.77 -14.86 7.94
CA ASN A 130 50.11 -16.07 8.68
C ASN A 130 50.98 -17.05 7.87
N THR A 131 50.68 -17.25 6.58
CA THR A 131 51.48 -18.14 5.72
C THR A 131 52.87 -17.59 5.46
N ARG A 132 52.97 -16.28 5.19
CA ARG A 132 54.25 -15.59 4.99
C ARG A 132 55.11 -15.60 6.26
N ASP A 133 54.50 -15.42 7.44
CA ASP A 133 55.21 -15.53 8.71
C ASP A 133 55.74 -16.96 8.94
N ARG A 134 54.91 -17.97 8.67
CA ARG A 134 55.32 -19.39 8.75
C ARG A 134 56.49 -19.71 7.81
N THR A 135 56.49 -19.21 6.58
CA THR A 135 57.62 -19.37 5.65
C THR A 135 58.88 -18.69 6.20
N ARG A 136 58.75 -17.49 6.80
CA ARG A 136 59.89 -16.76 7.39
C ARG A 136 60.47 -17.49 8.61
N SER A 137 59.63 -18.08 9.47
CA SER A 137 60.10 -18.89 10.59
C SER A 137 60.86 -20.14 10.14
N GLN A 138 60.45 -20.78 9.05
CA GLN A 138 61.15 -21.93 8.48
C GLN A 138 62.51 -21.53 7.87
N GLU A 139 62.59 -20.42 7.14
CA GLU A 139 63.87 -19.93 6.59
C GLU A 139 64.88 -19.55 7.68
N LEU A 140 64.43 -18.98 8.80
CA LEU A 140 65.31 -18.63 9.92
C LEU A 140 65.87 -19.89 10.62
N GLN A 141 65.05 -20.92 10.81
CA GLN A 141 65.49 -22.21 11.39
C GLN A 141 66.45 -22.98 10.47
N VAL A 142 66.34 -22.84 9.14
CA VAL A 142 67.31 -23.43 8.19
C VAL A 142 68.65 -22.69 8.23
N LYS A 143 68.65 -21.35 8.37
CA LYS A 143 69.88 -20.55 8.47
C LYS A 143 70.65 -20.74 9.77
N GLU A 144 69.97 -21.12 10.85
CA GLU A 144 70.59 -21.39 12.16
C GLU A 144 71.24 -22.79 12.24
N ASN A 145 70.86 -23.72 11.34
CA ASN A 145 71.36 -25.10 11.31
C ASN A 145 72.46 -25.36 10.24
N ILE A 146 73.04 -24.31 9.64
CA ILE A 146 74.17 -24.36 8.70
C ILE A 146 75.34 -23.60 9.30
#